data_AF-A0AAV4BSV0-F1
#
_entry.id   AF-A0AAV4BSV0-F1
#
_cell.length_a   1.000
_cell.length_b   1.000
_cell.length_c   1.000
_cell.angle_alpha   90.00
_cell.angle_beta   90.00
_cell.angle_gamma   90.00
#
_symmetry.space_group_name_H-M   'P 1'
#
loop_
_entity.id
_entity.type
_entity.pdbx_description
1 polymer ?
#
loop_
_entity_poly.entity_id
_entity_poly.type
_entity_poly.pdbx_seq_one_letter_code
_entity_poly.pdbx_strand_id
1 'polypeptide(L)'
;MLVNLPQQSKGLLQANGFSVSRSDTPASRTAVDMTIDQTINKHAKTSGGIVGFSRSLPAYYRWCVTRHNRAQYVSATCQMATIESKNYETHKESSLSERKLSEKAVKKTMDTFSAFLNPFDTERKHLLCTSSGQKVPENVADDLLKVEDVGKKSFKKFVDTRLKDKKTRFHKPLTKTKL
;
A
#
# COMPACT_ATOMS: atom_id res chain seq x y z
N MET A 1 -13.34 -36.63 4.68
CA MET A 1 -13.32 -35.73 5.85
C MET A 1 -14.74 -35.43 6.40
N LEU A 2 -15.70 -36.37 6.32
CA LEU A 2 -17.08 -36.19 6.81
C LEU A 2 -17.61 -37.39 7.62
N VAL A 3 -16.78 -38.39 7.90
CA VAL A 3 -17.25 -39.73 8.30
C VAL A 3 -17.89 -39.74 9.69
N ASN A 4 -17.47 -38.85 10.60
CA ASN A 4 -17.90 -38.83 12.02
C ASN A 4 -18.77 -37.63 12.44
N LEU A 5 -19.40 -36.91 11.50
CA LEU A 5 -20.29 -35.80 11.87
C LEU A 5 -21.70 -36.28 12.27
N PRO A 6 -22.33 -35.64 13.28
CA PRO A 6 -23.74 -35.85 13.59
C PRO A 6 -24.62 -35.65 12.35
N GLN A 7 -25.71 -36.41 12.24
CA GLN A 7 -26.58 -36.41 11.04
C GLN A 7 -27.10 -35.00 10.70
N GLN A 8 -27.41 -34.20 11.71
CA GLN A 8 -27.84 -32.80 11.55
C GLN A 8 -26.74 -31.93 10.93
N SER A 9 -25.50 -32.11 11.36
CA SER A 9 -24.33 -31.39 10.82
C SER A 9 -24.04 -31.81 9.38
N LYS A 10 -24.20 -33.10 9.05
CA LYS A 10 -24.08 -33.59 7.66
C LYS A 10 -25.13 -32.95 6.75
N GLY A 11 -26.39 -32.91 7.17
CA GLY A 11 -27.47 -32.26 6.43
C GLY A 11 -27.21 -30.77 6.22
N LEU A 12 -26.76 -30.06 7.27
CA LEU A 12 -26.43 -28.63 7.17
C LEU A 12 -25.30 -28.37 6.17
N LEU A 13 -24.24 -29.17 6.19
CA LEU A 13 -23.11 -29.03 5.26
C LEU A 13 -23.52 -29.34 3.80
N GLN A 14 -24.30 -30.41 3.59
CA GLN A 14 -24.84 -30.76 2.28
C GLN A 14 -25.76 -29.67 1.71
N ALA A 15 -26.49 -28.96 2.58
CA ALA A 15 -27.31 -27.81 2.21
C ALA A 15 -26.53 -26.48 2.12
N ASN A 16 -25.19 -26.51 2.19
CA ASN A 16 -24.31 -25.35 2.19
C ASN A 16 -24.58 -24.35 3.34
N GLY A 17 -25.02 -24.83 4.51
CA GLY A 17 -25.42 -24.00 5.66
C GLY A 17 -24.29 -23.20 6.33
N PHE A 18 -23.08 -23.20 5.75
CA PHE A 18 -21.95 -22.35 6.14
C PHE A 18 -21.81 -21.08 5.27
N SER A 19 -22.73 -20.85 4.33
CA SER A 19 -22.73 -19.67 3.46
C SER A 19 -24.15 -19.19 3.20
N VAL A 20 -24.31 -17.88 3.01
CA VAL A 20 -25.61 -17.23 2.75
C VAL A 20 -25.56 -16.56 1.39
N SER A 21 -26.62 -16.75 0.59
CA SER A 21 -26.85 -15.96 -0.61
C SER A 21 -27.74 -14.77 -0.28
N ARG A 22 -27.37 -13.58 -0.76
CA ARG A 22 -28.20 -12.37 -0.63
C ARG A 22 -28.78 -11.88 -1.95
N SER A 23 -28.39 -12.52 -3.05
CA SER A 23 -28.94 -12.30 -4.39
C SER A 23 -29.26 -13.65 -5.04
N ASP A 24 -30.02 -13.60 -6.13
CA ASP A 24 -30.33 -14.77 -6.97
C ASP A 24 -29.22 -15.07 -7.99
N THR A 25 -28.11 -14.31 -7.96
CA THR A 25 -26.98 -14.48 -8.86
C THR A 25 -26.26 -15.81 -8.58
N PRO A 26 -25.98 -16.65 -9.59
CA PRO A 26 -25.18 -17.85 -9.41
C PRO A 26 -23.81 -17.54 -8.79
N ALA A 27 -23.34 -18.43 -7.90
CA ALA A 27 -22.04 -18.32 -7.21
C ALA A 27 -21.84 -17.04 -6.37
N SER A 28 -22.90 -16.39 -5.88
CA SER A 28 -22.83 -15.18 -5.04
C SER A 28 -22.88 -15.43 -3.53
N ARG A 29 -22.85 -16.70 -3.09
CA ARG A 29 -22.90 -17.07 -1.67
C ARG A 29 -21.64 -16.56 -0.96
N THR A 30 -21.83 -15.97 0.21
CA THR A 30 -20.73 -15.46 1.04
C THR A 30 -20.73 -16.16 2.39
N ALA A 31 -19.58 -16.13 3.09
CA ALA A 31 -19.49 -16.65 4.44
C ALA A 31 -20.49 -15.95 5.38
N VAL A 32 -21.04 -16.70 6.35
CA VAL A 32 -22.06 -16.19 7.28
C VAL A 32 -21.59 -14.93 8.01
N ASP A 33 -20.34 -14.88 8.45
CA ASP A 33 -19.76 -13.73 9.16
C ASP A 33 -19.77 -12.46 8.30
N MET A 34 -19.33 -12.57 7.04
CA MET A 34 -19.36 -11.47 6.06
C MET A 34 -20.80 -10.98 5.82
N THR A 35 -21.76 -11.91 5.72
CA THR A 35 -23.17 -11.56 5.56
C THR A 35 -23.72 -10.81 6.76
N ILE A 36 -23.40 -11.24 7.98
CA ILE A 36 -23.78 -10.53 9.21
C ILE A 36 -23.18 -9.13 9.20
N ASP A 37 -21.94 -8.98 8.71
CA ASP A 37 -21.28 -7.68 8.66
C ASP A 37 -21.99 -6.68 7.76
N GLN A 38 -22.41 -7.15 6.59
CA GLN A 38 -23.08 -6.33 5.58
C GLN A 38 -24.59 -6.13 5.83
N THR A 39 -25.18 -6.78 6.85
CA THR A 39 -26.62 -6.72 7.17
C THR A 39 -26.89 -6.20 8.59
N ILE A 40 -26.89 -7.08 9.60
CA ILE A 40 -27.22 -6.75 10.99
C ILE A 40 -26.19 -5.76 11.55
N ASN A 41 -24.90 -6.03 11.33
CA ASN A 41 -23.84 -5.15 11.80
C ASN A 41 -23.87 -3.80 11.09
N LYS A 42 -24.17 -3.75 9.78
CA LYS A 42 -24.28 -2.50 9.03
C LYS A 42 -25.20 -1.48 9.71
N HIS A 43 -26.33 -1.94 10.25
CA HIS A 43 -27.30 -1.08 10.93
C HIS A 43 -27.12 -1.01 12.46
N ALA A 44 -26.44 -1.99 13.06
CA ALA A 44 -26.27 -2.05 14.52
C ALA A 44 -24.93 -1.50 15.03
N LYS A 45 -23.86 -1.51 14.21
CA LYS A 45 -22.53 -1.02 14.60
C LYS A 45 -22.52 0.51 14.65
N THR A 46 -21.88 1.05 15.67
CA THR A 46 -21.63 2.48 15.85
C THR A 46 -20.14 2.77 15.69
N SER A 47 -19.78 4.02 15.41
CA SER A 47 -18.39 4.46 15.45
C SER A 47 -17.79 4.23 16.85
N GLY A 48 -16.52 3.83 16.92
CA GLY A 48 -15.82 3.55 18.17
C GLY A 48 -16.06 2.18 18.80
N GLY A 49 -16.76 1.26 18.12
CA GLY A 49 -16.95 -0.11 18.59
C GLY A 49 -17.76 -0.20 19.90
N ILE A 50 -17.53 -1.24 20.71
CA ILE A 50 -18.27 -1.44 21.97
C ILE A 50 -18.01 -0.27 22.94
N VAL A 51 -16.79 0.26 22.98
CA VAL A 51 -16.42 1.40 23.85
C VAL A 51 -17.15 2.67 23.43
N GLY A 52 -17.30 2.92 22.12
CA GLY A 52 -18.07 4.03 21.58
C GLY A 52 -19.59 3.87 21.72
N PHE A 53 -20.08 2.64 21.93
CA PHE A 53 -21.49 2.34 22.15
C PHE A 53 -21.91 2.51 23.62
N SER A 54 -21.25 1.79 24.53
CA SER A 54 -21.53 1.86 25.96
C SER A 54 -20.44 1.18 26.78
N ARG A 55 -20.05 1.80 27.90
CA ARG A 55 -19.18 1.18 28.92
C ARG A 55 -19.97 0.40 29.97
N SER A 56 -21.31 0.40 29.90
CA SER A 56 -22.19 -0.32 30.82
C SER A 56 -22.42 -1.76 30.34
N LEU A 57 -21.97 -2.74 31.12
CA LEU A 57 -22.10 -4.16 30.79
C LEU A 57 -23.57 -4.61 30.61
N PRO A 58 -24.54 -4.22 31.47
CA PRO A 58 -25.95 -4.54 31.23
C PRO A 58 -26.51 -3.94 29.93
N ALA A 59 -26.09 -2.73 29.56
CA ALA A 59 -26.51 -2.11 28.31
C ALA A 59 -25.94 -2.86 27.10
N TYR A 60 -24.69 -3.31 27.18
CA TYR A 60 -24.09 -4.16 26.17
C TYR A 60 -24.85 -5.48 25.99
N TYR A 61 -25.17 -6.20 27.07
CA TYR A 61 -25.93 -7.44 26.96
C TYR A 61 -27.32 -7.24 26.34
N ARG A 62 -28.06 -6.21 26.77
CA ARG A 62 -29.35 -5.87 26.15
C ARG A 62 -29.19 -5.56 24.66
N TRP A 63 -28.13 -4.86 24.28
CA TRP A 63 -27.83 -4.60 22.88
C TRP A 63 -27.52 -5.89 22.10
N CYS A 64 -26.70 -6.80 22.64
CA CYS A 64 -26.41 -8.10 22.02
C CYS A 64 -27.69 -8.89 21.71
N VAL A 65 -28.65 -8.88 22.65
CA VAL A 65 -29.92 -9.60 22.49
C VAL A 65 -30.89 -8.86 21.57
N THR A 66 -30.88 -7.54 21.49
CA THR A 66 -31.90 -6.77 20.74
C THR A 66 -31.43 -6.20 19.40
N ARG A 67 -30.12 -6.25 19.09
CA ARG A 67 -29.53 -5.61 17.91
C ARG A 67 -30.12 -6.05 16.57
N HIS A 68 -30.53 -7.31 16.46
CA HIS A 68 -31.14 -7.83 15.24
C HIS A 68 -32.52 -7.20 14.99
N ASN A 69 -33.35 -7.05 16.03
CA ASN A 69 -34.65 -6.36 15.94
C ASN A 69 -34.46 -4.88 15.60
N ARG A 70 -33.47 -4.22 16.22
CA ARG A 70 -33.14 -2.82 15.89
C ARG A 70 -32.72 -2.66 14.43
N ALA A 71 -31.89 -3.57 13.91
CA ALA A 71 -31.51 -3.57 12.50
C ALA A 71 -32.72 -3.77 11.57
N GLN A 72 -33.67 -4.65 11.93
CA GLN A 72 -34.91 -4.83 11.18
C GLN A 72 -35.77 -3.56 11.16
N TYR A 73 -35.96 -2.89 12.30
CA TYR A 73 -36.72 -1.64 12.35
C TYR A 73 -36.08 -0.55 11.51
N VAL A 74 -34.75 -0.36 11.59
CA VAL A 74 -34.03 0.61 10.75
C VAL A 74 -34.21 0.28 9.27
N SER A 75 -34.08 -0.99 8.88
CA SER A 75 -34.30 -1.43 7.50
C SER A 75 -35.73 -1.09 7.03
N ALA A 76 -36.76 -1.43 7.82
CA ALA A 76 -38.14 -1.14 7.49
C ALA A 76 -38.41 0.37 7.38
N THR A 77 -37.84 1.18 8.28
CA THR A 77 -37.93 2.65 8.20
C THR A 77 -37.28 3.20 6.94
N CYS A 78 -36.09 2.71 6.56
CA CYS A 78 -35.43 3.11 5.32
C CYS A 78 -36.27 2.74 4.09
N GLN A 79 -36.89 1.55 4.08
CA GLN A 79 -37.80 1.13 3.01
C GLN A 79 -39.03 2.04 2.91
N MET A 80 -39.70 2.32 4.04
CA MET A 80 -40.83 3.24 4.08
C MET A 80 -40.48 4.66 3.61
N ALA A 81 -39.26 5.12 3.91
CA ALA A 81 -38.77 6.42 3.47
C ALA A 81 -38.31 6.45 2.00
N THR A 82 -38.44 5.34 1.25
CA THR A 82 -37.89 5.17 -0.11
C THR A 82 -36.38 5.44 -0.18
N ILE A 83 -35.67 5.27 0.95
CA ILE A 83 -34.20 5.27 1.02
C ILE A 83 -33.69 3.86 0.68
N GLU A 84 -34.39 3.17 -0.23
CA GLU A 84 -33.98 1.87 -0.71
C GLU A 84 -32.75 2.03 -1.58
N SER A 85 -31.59 1.66 -1.03
CA SER A 85 -30.45 1.30 -1.85
C SER A 85 -30.80 -0.02 -2.55
N LYS A 86 -31.38 0.03 -3.75
CA LYS A 86 -31.42 -1.11 -4.70
C LYS A 86 -30.02 -1.53 -5.18
N ASN A 87 -28.97 -1.21 -4.43
CA ASN A 87 -27.58 -1.53 -4.72
C ASN A 87 -27.16 -2.82 -4.01
N TYR A 88 -28.02 -3.83 -3.97
CA TYR A 88 -27.56 -5.19 -3.62
C TYR A 88 -26.74 -5.81 -4.75
N GLU A 89 -26.88 -5.28 -5.97
CA GLU A 89 -26.22 -5.81 -7.17
C GLU A 89 -24.81 -5.25 -7.40
N THR A 90 -24.51 -4.06 -6.88
CA THR A 90 -23.26 -3.36 -7.18
C THR A 90 -22.43 -3.19 -5.92
N HIS A 91 -21.32 -3.93 -5.84
CA HIS A 91 -20.34 -3.78 -4.76
C HIS A 91 -19.92 -2.30 -4.63
N LYS A 92 -19.68 -1.82 -3.40
CA LYS A 92 -19.29 -0.40 -3.17
C LYS A 92 -18.10 0.01 -4.04
N GLU A 93 -17.14 -0.89 -4.22
CA GLU A 93 -15.95 -0.68 -5.05
C GLU A 93 -16.24 -0.62 -6.55
N SER A 94 -17.37 -1.15 -6.99
CA SER A 94 -17.85 -1.05 -8.38
C SER A 94 -18.53 0.29 -8.67
N SER A 95 -18.67 1.17 -7.67
CA SER A 95 -19.24 2.50 -7.87
C SER A 95 -18.35 3.37 -8.77
N LEU A 96 -18.98 4.25 -9.56
CA LEU A 96 -18.26 5.16 -10.46
C LEU A 96 -17.29 6.08 -9.70
N SER A 97 -17.63 6.48 -8.47
CA SER A 97 -16.76 7.29 -7.62
C SER A 97 -15.48 6.57 -7.22
N GLU A 98 -15.59 5.31 -6.77
CA GLU A 98 -14.42 4.52 -6.36
C GLU A 98 -13.53 4.16 -7.55
N ARG A 99 -14.14 3.88 -8.72
CA ARG A 99 -13.40 3.67 -9.98
C ARG A 99 -12.58 4.90 -10.37
N LYS A 100 -13.19 6.09 -10.37
CA LYS A 100 -12.48 7.36 -10.66
C LYS A 100 -11.35 7.63 -9.66
N LEU A 101 -11.57 7.34 -8.37
CA LEU A 101 -10.54 7.50 -7.34
C LEU A 101 -9.35 6.56 -7.59
N SER A 102 -9.65 5.30 -7.92
CA SER A 102 -8.65 4.28 -8.23
C SER A 102 -7.84 4.64 -9.48
N GLU A 103 -8.52 5.05 -10.57
CA GLU A 103 -7.87 5.52 -11.79
C GLU A 103 -6.96 6.72 -11.53
N LYS A 104 -7.42 7.68 -10.72
CA LYS A 104 -6.60 8.84 -10.33
C LYS A 104 -5.36 8.42 -9.52
N ALA A 105 -5.50 7.44 -8.63
CA ALA A 105 -4.38 6.94 -7.83
C ALA A 105 -3.34 6.20 -8.69
N VAL A 106 -3.79 5.36 -9.63
CA VAL A 106 -2.93 4.68 -10.61
C VAL A 106 -2.20 5.71 -11.45
N LYS A 107 -2.93 6.69 -12.00
CA LYS A 107 -2.34 7.76 -12.81
C LYS A 107 -1.28 8.53 -12.03
N LYS A 108 -1.56 8.95 -10.80
CA LYS A 108 -0.59 9.64 -9.94
C LYS A 108 0.69 8.81 -9.72
N THR A 109 0.54 7.50 -9.57
CA THR A 109 1.67 6.58 -9.40
C THR A 109 2.52 6.54 -10.67
N MET A 110 1.88 6.36 -11.83
CA MET A 110 2.56 6.37 -13.14
C MET A 110 3.26 7.71 -13.43
N ASP A 111 2.58 8.83 -13.14
CA ASP A 111 3.13 10.17 -13.29
C ASP A 111 4.37 10.35 -12.40
N THR A 112 4.36 9.79 -11.18
CA THR A 112 5.51 9.85 -10.26
C THR A 112 6.71 9.09 -10.81
N PHE A 113 6.52 7.88 -11.31
CA PHE A 113 7.60 7.10 -11.94
C PHE A 113 8.13 7.77 -13.20
N SER A 114 7.26 8.36 -14.00
CA SER A 114 7.63 9.06 -15.24
C SER A 114 8.39 10.36 -14.95
N ALA A 115 8.16 10.99 -13.80
CA ALA A 115 8.89 12.16 -13.36
C ALA A 115 10.29 11.85 -12.82
N PHE A 116 10.60 10.59 -12.50
CA PHE A 116 11.94 10.21 -12.07
C PHE A 116 12.94 10.23 -13.22
N LEU A 117 14.14 10.72 -12.92
CA LEU A 117 15.23 10.74 -13.88
C LEU A 117 15.64 9.31 -14.21
N ASN A 118 15.60 8.92 -15.48
CA ASN A 118 16.15 7.64 -15.92
C ASN A 118 17.68 7.64 -15.71
N PRO A 119 18.26 6.84 -14.80
CA PRO A 119 19.70 6.88 -14.52
C PRO A 119 20.55 6.25 -15.63
N PHE A 120 19.96 5.53 -16.58
CA PHE A 120 20.65 4.83 -17.66
C PHE A 120 20.63 5.57 -19.00
N ASP A 121 20.07 6.78 -19.02
CA ASP A 121 20.06 7.63 -20.20
C ASP A 121 21.47 8.19 -20.45
N THR A 122 22.12 7.68 -21.49
CA THR A 122 23.49 7.99 -21.87
C THR A 122 23.63 9.24 -22.74
N GLU A 123 22.52 9.85 -23.18
CA GLU A 123 22.57 11.00 -24.11
C GLU A 123 22.77 12.34 -23.39
N ARG A 124 22.80 12.33 -22.05
CA ARG A 124 22.88 13.57 -21.26
C ARG A 124 24.27 14.17 -21.25
N LYS A 125 24.33 15.48 -21.55
CA LYS A 125 25.58 16.27 -21.59
C LYS A 125 26.10 16.71 -20.22
N HIS A 126 25.28 16.64 -19.18
CA HIS A 126 25.62 17.15 -17.84
C HIS A 126 25.50 16.05 -16.79
N LEU A 127 26.36 16.12 -15.76
CA LEU A 127 26.21 15.31 -14.56
C LEU A 127 24.99 15.79 -13.78
N LEU A 128 24.08 14.86 -13.48
CA LEU A 128 22.86 15.11 -12.73
C LEU A 128 22.86 14.27 -11.44
N CYS A 129 22.30 14.84 -10.38
CA CYS A 129 22.00 14.06 -9.18
C CYS A 129 20.85 13.09 -9.47
N THR A 130 21.05 11.79 -9.21
CA THR A 130 20.05 10.76 -9.49
C THR A 130 18.80 10.87 -8.63
N SER A 131 18.92 11.42 -7.41
CA SER A 131 17.79 11.57 -6.49
C SER A 131 17.00 12.86 -6.72
N SER A 132 17.65 13.97 -7.07
CA SER A 132 17.00 15.28 -7.25
C SER A 132 16.80 15.70 -8.70
N GLY A 133 17.47 15.05 -9.66
CA GLY A 133 17.51 15.46 -11.06
C GLY A 133 18.26 16.78 -11.32
N GLN A 134 18.84 17.39 -10.28
CA GLN A 134 19.51 18.68 -10.41
C GLN A 134 20.88 18.57 -11.07
N LYS A 135 21.24 19.59 -11.86
CA LYS A 135 22.57 19.74 -12.45
C LYS A 135 23.62 19.89 -11.34
N VAL A 136 24.66 19.08 -11.40
CA VAL A 136 25.82 19.20 -10.52
C VAL A 136 26.56 20.50 -10.86
N PRO A 137 26.99 21.30 -9.86
CA PRO A 137 27.79 22.49 -10.08
C PRO A 137 29.03 22.20 -10.94
N GLU A 138 29.40 23.11 -11.83
CA GLU A 138 30.44 22.85 -12.84
C GLU A 138 31.81 22.56 -12.22
N ASN A 139 32.16 23.20 -11.11
CA ASN A 139 33.38 22.89 -10.37
C ASN A 139 33.39 21.43 -9.88
N VAL A 140 32.29 20.96 -9.29
CA VAL A 140 32.18 19.59 -8.78
C VAL A 140 32.14 18.58 -9.93
N ALA A 141 31.49 18.94 -11.04
CA ALA A 141 31.45 18.10 -12.23
C ALA A 141 32.85 17.91 -12.83
N ASP A 142 33.63 18.99 -12.93
CA ASP A 142 35.01 18.94 -13.38
C ASP A 142 35.89 18.07 -12.48
N ASP A 143 35.75 18.20 -11.16
CA ASP A 143 36.47 17.39 -10.16
C ASP A 143 36.17 15.90 -10.35
N LEU A 144 34.89 15.54 -10.52
CA LEU A 144 34.44 14.16 -10.71
C LEU A 144 34.90 13.57 -12.04
N LEU A 145 34.89 14.36 -13.12
CA LEU A 145 35.31 13.89 -14.44
C LEU A 145 36.83 13.74 -14.55
N LYS A 146 37.61 14.59 -13.87
CA LYS A 146 39.08 14.61 -13.95
C LYS A 146 39.75 13.74 -12.87
N VAL A 147 38.98 13.17 -11.94
CA VAL A 147 39.51 12.41 -10.78
C VAL A 147 40.45 11.28 -11.20
N GLU A 148 40.11 10.56 -12.26
CA GLU A 148 40.91 9.44 -12.74
C GLU A 148 42.25 9.92 -13.31
N ASP A 149 42.24 10.97 -14.14
CA ASP A 149 43.44 11.53 -14.73
C ASP A 149 44.38 12.14 -13.69
N VAL A 150 43.81 12.88 -12.74
CA VAL A 150 44.57 13.45 -11.61
C VAL A 150 45.15 12.33 -10.74
N GLY A 151 44.39 11.26 -10.51
CA GLY A 151 44.83 10.06 -9.79
C GLY A 151 46.00 9.37 -10.49
N LYS A 152 45.89 9.12 -11.80
CA LYS A 152 46.95 8.52 -12.63
C LYS A 152 48.23 9.37 -12.61
N LYS A 153 48.10 10.70 -12.74
CA LYS A 153 49.24 11.63 -12.66
C LYS A 153 49.90 11.61 -11.28
N SER A 154 49.09 11.61 -10.22
CA SER A 154 49.58 11.55 -8.84
C SER A 154 50.29 10.23 -8.54
N PHE A 155 49.76 9.12 -9.03
CA PHE A 155 50.39 7.80 -8.93
C PHE A 155 51.73 7.75 -9.66
N LYS A 156 51.78 8.21 -10.92
CA LYS A 156 53.03 8.24 -11.69
C LYS A 156 54.11 9.08 -11.01
N LYS A 157 53.73 10.26 -10.51
CA LYS A 157 54.61 11.14 -9.73
C LYS A 157 55.16 10.43 -8.49
N PHE A 158 54.34 9.67 -7.77
CA PHE A 158 54.78 8.89 -6.62
C PHE A 158 55.82 7.84 -6.99
N VAL A 159 55.55 7.05 -8.03
CA VAL A 159 56.46 6.01 -8.53
C VAL A 159 57.82 6.62 -8.91
N ASP A 160 57.81 7.68 -9.72
CA ASP A 160 59.05 8.27 -10.22
C ASP A 160 59.85 8.92 -9.08
N THR A 161 59.20 9.69 -8.19
CA THR A 161 59.91 10.43 -7.13
C THR A 161 60.37 9.59 -5.93
N ARG A 162 59.69 8.49 -5.62
CA ARG A 162 59.98 7.67 -4.43
C ARG A 162 60.58 6.31 -4.73
N LEU A 163 60.17 5.66 -5.82
CA LEU A 163 60.63 4.30 -6.15
C LEU A 163 61.83 4.32 -7.09
N LYS A 164 61.79 5.13 -8.16
CA LYS A 164 62.86 5.20 -9.15
C LYS A 164 63.99 6.15 -8.73
N ASP A 165 63.68 7.45 -8.65
CA ASP A 165 64.70 8.47 -8.40
C ASP A 165 65.12 8.55 -6.94
N LYS A 166 64.33 7.98 -6.02
CA LYS A 166 64.51 8.02 -4.55
C LYS A 166 64.76 9.43 -3.98
N LYS A 167 64.33 10.47 -4.68
CA LYS A 167 64.44 11.90 -4.27
C LYS A 167 63.68 12.20 -2.98
N THR A 168 62.64 11.43 -2.68
CA THR A 168 61.82 11.61 -1.47
C THR A 168 61.73 10.30 -0.70
N ARG A 169 61.87 10.37 0.64
CA ARG A 169 61.72 9.20 1.51
C ARG A 169 60.35 8.56 1.33
N PHE A 170 60.35 7.23 1.27
CA PHE A 170 59.14 6.43 1.06
C PHE A 170 58.05 6.70 2.11
N HIS A 171 58.41 6.90 3.38
CA HIS A 171 57.46 7.10 4.49
C HIS A 171 57.03 8.56 4.70
N LYS A 172 57.46 9.52 3.87
CA LYS A 172 57.00 10.91 4.00
C LYS A 172 55.49 10.98 3.70
N PRO A 173 54.67 11.75 4.43
CA PRO A 173 53.24 11.89 4.10
C PRO A 173 53.02 12.34 2.65
N LEU A 174 51.93 11.87 2.03
CA LEU A 174 51.49 12.35 0.72
C LEU A 174 50.77 13.69 0.89
N THR A 175 51.06 14.65 0.01
CA THR A 175 50.32 15.91 -0.05
C THR A 175 48.93 15.65 -0.58
N LYS A 176 47.90 16.19 0.08
CA LYS A 176 46.54 16.15 -0.43
C LYS A 176 46.46 16.94 -1.73
N THR A 177 46.03 16.29 -2.80
CA THR A 177 45.74 16.96 -4.07
C THR A 177 44.32 17.50 -3.99
N LYS A 178 44.15 18.78 -4.29
CA LYS A 178 42.83 19.35 -4.50
C LYS A 178 42.35 18.85 -5.87
N LEU A 179 41.16 18.26 -5.89
CA LEU A 179 40.42 18.09 -7.13
C LEU A 179 39.83 19.47 -7.47
#